data_AF-A0A961XW24-F1
#
_entry.id   AF-A0A961XW24-F1
#
_cell.length_a   1.000
_cell.length_b   1.000
_cell.length_c   1.000
_cell.angle_alpha   90.00
_cell.angle_beta   90.00
_cell.angle_gamma   90.00
#
_symmetry.space_group_name_H-M   'P 1'
#
loop_
_entity.id
_entity.type
_entity.pdbx_description
1 polymer ?
#
loop_
_entity_poly.entity_id
_entity_poly.type
_entity_poly.pdbx_seq_one_letter_code
_entity_poly.pdbx_strand_id
1 'polypeptide(L)'
;YWFSITDEEQQLRFLMRIHDPMKQWKLSPMDLQSRVRWEQYTKAKEEMLARTNIPEAPWYIVEGNDKKRARLNCIDHLLSMIPYGPVPHEDVALPERVFNPNYERAVLPPELYVPKKY
;
A
#
# COMPACT_ATOMS: atom_id res chain seq x y z
N TYR A 1 14.40 3.64 -3.07
CA TYR A 1 14.26 3.15 -1.69
C TYR A 1 14.53 1.67 -1.63
N TRP A 2 15.31 1.20 -0.65
CA TRP A 2 15.56 -0.22 -0.38
C TRP A 2 14.97 -0.60 0.99
N PHE A 3 14.00 -1.49 1.04
CA PHE A 3 13.43 -1.97 2.30
C PHE A 3 14.28 -3.11 2.86
N SER A 4 15.01 -2.83 3.94
CA SER A 4 15.89 -3.79 4.58
C SER A 4 15.15 -4.51 5.72
N ILE A 5 15.15 -5.83 5.69
CA ILE A 5 14.67 -6.66 6.80
C ILE A 5 15.78 -7.59 7.26
N THR A 6 15.71 -8.05 8.50
CA THR A 6 16.64 -9.08 8.99
C THR A 6 16.22 -10.45 8.48
N ASP A 7 17.14 -11.41 8.57
CA ASP A 7 16.90 -12.79 8.14
C ASP A 7 15.77 -13.44 8.96
N GLU A 8 15.74 -13.15 10.25
CA GLU A 8 14.70 -13.64 11.17
C GLU A 8 13.32 -13.11 10.80
N GLU A 9 13.21 -11.82 10.46
CA GLU A 9 11.95 -11.22 10.02
C GLU A 9 11.52 -11.79 8.66
N GLN A 10 12.47 -12.04 7.74
CA GLN A 10 12.17 -12.68 6.46
C GLN A 10 11.60 -14.08 6.68
N GLN A 11 12.23 -14.89 7.53
CA GLN A 11 11.78 -16.23 7.88
C GLN A 11 10.39 -16.21 8.53
N LEU A 12 10.16 -15.32 9.50
CA LEU A 12 8.86 -15.14 10.14
C LEU A 12 7.76 -14.84 9.09
N ARG A 13 8.04 -13.93 8.14
CA ARG A 13 7.10 -13.61 7.06
C ARG A 13 6.82 -14.79 6.15
N PHE A 14 7.81 -15.63 5.87
CA PHE A 14 7.61 -16.85 5.08
C PHE A 14 6.67 -17.82 5.80
N LEU A 15 6.93 -18.11 7.08
CA LEU A 15 6.07 -18.97 7.88
C LEU A 15 4.63 -18.45 7.94
N MET A 16 4.45 -17.15 8.16
CA MET A 16 3.13 -16.52 8.12
C MET A 16 2.42 -16.70 6.77
N ARG A 17 3.13 -16.63 5.64
CA ARG A 17 2.54 -16.83 4.31
C ARG A 17 2.20 -18.30 4.05
N ILE A 18 3.00 -19.24 4.55
CA ILE A 18 2.76 -20.68 4.40
C ILE A 18 1.48 -21.08 5.14
N HIS A 19 1.27 -20.56 6.35
CA HIS A 19 0.18 -20.97 7.24
C HIS A 19 -1.10 -20.12 7.12
N ASP A 20 -1.09 -18.98 6.42
CA ASP A 20 -2.25 -18.12 6.22
C ASP A 20 -2.79 -18.23 4.78
N PRO A 21 -3.95 -18.88 4.55
CA PRO A 21 -4.54 -19.05 3.22
C PRO A 21 -4.75 -17.73 2.45
N MET A 22 -4.99 -16.62 3.15
CA MET A 22 -5.18 -15.31 2.51
C MET A 22 -3.88 -14.70 1.99
N LYS A 23 -2.72 -15.25 2.38
CA LYS A 23 -1.39 -14.76 2.01
C LYS A 23 -0.58 -15.74 1.17
N GLN A 24 -1.02 -16.99 1.01
CA GLN A 24 -0.30 -18.04 0.30
C GLN A 24 0.05 -17.68 -1.15
N TRP A 25 -0.83 -16.97 -1.85
CA TRP A 25 -0.59 -16.54 -3.23
C TRP A 25 0.65 -15.63 -3.40
N LYS A 26 1.19 -15.08 -2.30
CA LYS A 26 2.42 -14.27 -2.27
C LYS A 26 3.71 -15.11 -2.20
N LEU A 27 3.61 -16.43 -2.28
CA LEU A 27 4.75 -17.34 -2.33
C LEU A 27 4.93 -17.84 -3.75
N SER A 28 6.15 -17.69 -4.25
CA SER A 28 6.61 -18.28 -5.49
C SER A 28 7.77 -19.25 -5.23
N PRO A 29 8.06 -20.18 -6.15
CA PRO A 29 9.26 -21.01 -6.05
C PRO A 29 10.55 -20.19 -5.92
N MET A 30 10.60 -18.99 -6.53
CA MET A 30 11.75 -18.09 -6.44
C MET A 30 11.94 -17.54 -5.03
N ASP A 31 10.87 -17.27 -4.30
CA ASP A 31 10.95 -16.77 -2.92
C ASP A 31 11.66 -17.78 -2.00
N LEU A 32 11.40 -19.08 -2.18
CA LEU A 32 12.08 -20.13 -1.42
C LEU A 32 13.57 -20.20 -1.77
N GLN A 33 13.91 -20.07 -3.06
CA GLN A 33 15.30 -20.00 -3.50
C GLN A 33 16.01 -18.74 -2.98
N SER A 34 15.28 -17.63 -2.82
CA SER A 34 15.83 -16.38 -2.31
C SER A 34 16.33 -16.51 -0.87
N ARG A 35 15.66 -17.33 -0.05
CA ARG A 35 16.10 -17.65 1.32
C ARG A 35 17.44 -18.38 1.33
N VAL A 36 17.62 -19.34 0.43
CA VAL A 36 18.89 -20.10 0.28
C VAL A 36 20.02 -19.18 -0.18
N ARG A 37 19.70 -18.17 -1.00
CA ARG A 37 20.67 -17.24 -1.61
C ARG A 37 20.82 -15.93 -0.83
N TRP A 38 20.49 -15.90 0.46
CA TRP A 38 20.50 -14.68 1.27
C TRP A 38 21.80 -13.86 1.12
N GLU A 39 22.96 -14.51 1.23
CA GLU A 39 24.26 -13.85 1.12
C GLU A 39 24.53 -13.33 -0.30
N GLN A 40 24.10 -14.07 -1.32
CA GLN A 40 24.25 -13.65 -2.73
C GLN A 40 23.40 -12.40 -3.01
N TYR A 41 22.18 -12.35 -2.49
CA TYR A 41 21.33 -11.15 -2.56
C TYR A 41 21.93 -9.99 -1.78
N THR A 42 22.54 -10.25 -0.63
CA THR A 42 23.19 -9.22 0.18
C THR A 42 24.37 -8.60 -0.56
N LYS A 43 25.24 -9.42 -1.16
CA LYS A 43 26.35 -8.96 -1.99
C LYS A 43 25.87 -8.16 -3.20
N ALA A 44 24.85 -8.66 -3.91
CA ALA A 44 24.28 -7.98 -5.07
C ALA A 44 23.68 -6.61 -4.69
N LYS A 45 22.99 -6.52 -3.54
CA LYS A 45 22.47 -5.26 -2.99
C LYS A 45 23.61 -4.27 -2.72
N GLU A 46 24.66 -4.70 -2.03
CA GLU A 46 25.79 -3.83 -1.69
C GLU A 46 26.48 -3.29 -2.94
N GLU A 47 26.70 -4.14 -3.94
CA GLU A 47 27.27 -3.73 -5.22
C GLU A 47 26.35 -2.76 -5.98
N MET A 48 25.04 -3.03 -6.03
CA MET A 48 24.05 -2.13 -6.63
C MET A 48 24.09 -0.75 -5.96
N LEU A 49 24.04 -0.70 -4.63
CA LEU A 49 24.07 0.55 -3.88
C LEU A 49 25.38 1.31 -4.12
N ALA A 50 26.53 0.63 -4.10
CA ALA A 50 27.82 1.26 -4.33
C ALA A 50 27.96 1.85 -5.74
N ARG A 51 27.40 1.20 -6.76
CA ARG A 51 27.55 1.62 -8.17
C ARG A 51 26.49 2.59 -8.65
N THR A 52 25.30 2.60 -8.04
CA THR A 52 24.13 3.33 -8.58
C THR A 52 23.58 4.40 -7.65
N ASN A 53 24.12 4.52 -6.42
CA ASN A 53 23.77 5.64 -5.54
C ASN A 53 24.52 6.91 -5.97
N ILE A 54 23.85 7.73 -6.77
CA ILE A 54 24.38 9.00 -7.28
C ILE A 54 23.60 10.20 -6.71
N PRO A 55 24.19 11.41 -6.66
CA PRO A 55 23.54 12.59 -6.08
C PRO A 55 22.17 12.92 -6.68
N GLU A 56 21.99 12.67 -7.98
CA GLU A 56 20.75 12.94 -8.72
C GLU A 56 19.67 11.87 -8.49
N ALA A 57 20.06 10.67 -8.06
CA ALA A 57 19.19 9.53 -7.84
C ALA A 57 19.66 8.70 -6.62
N PRO A 58 19.57 9.25 -5.40
CA PRO A 58 20.04 8.59 -4.20
C PRO A 58 19.16 7.39 -3.81
N TRP A 59 19.82 6.36 -3.29
CA TRP A 59 19.18 5.24 -2.62
C TRP A 59 19.00 5.53 -1.13
N TYR A 60 17.75 5.45 -0.67
CA TYR A 60 17.42 5.50 0.76
C TYR A 60 17.09 4.11 1.31
N ILE A 61 17.72 3.72 2.40
CA ILE A 61 17.44 2.46 3.10
C ILE A 61 16.30 2.70 4.10
N VAL A 62 15.27 1.86 4.05
CA VAL A 62 14.13 1.88 4.97
C VAL A 62 14.17 0.63 5.83
N GLU A 63 14.23 0.79 7.15
CA GLU A 63 14.12 -0.33 8.08
C GLU A 63 12.73 -0.94 8.03
N GLY A 64 12.64 -2.14 7.47
CA GLY A 64 11.41 -2.80 7.09
C GLY A 64 10.87 -3.78 8.11
N ASN A 65 11.53 -4.00 9.26
CA ASN A 65 11.12 -4.99 10.25
C ASN A 65 9.72 -4.68 10.80
N ASP A 66 9.49 -3.45 11.27
CA ASP A 66 8.15 -2.94 11.55
C ASP A 66 7.52 -2.36 10.27
N LYS A 67 6.56 -3.09 9.70
CA LYS A 67 5.87 -2.68 8.46
C LYS A 67 5.14 -1.34 8.59
N LYS A 68 4.59 -1.01 9.76
CA LYS A 68 3.82 0.24 9.93
C LYS A 68 4.77 1.42 9.98
N ARG A 69 5.83 1.33 10.79
CA ARG A 69 6.87 2.38 10.87
C ARG A 69 7.59 2.57 9.55
N ALA A 70 7.96 1.48 8.86
CA ALA A 70 8.59 1.54 7.56
C ALA A 70 7.76 2.33 6.53
N ARG A 71 6.43 2.12 6.52
CA ARG A 71 5.51 2.86 5.65
C ARG A 71 5.45 4.33 6.00
N LEU A 72 5.27 4.65 7.29
CA LEU A 72 5.19 6.04 7.75
C LEU A 72 6.48 6.80 7.43
N ASN A 73 7.64 6.24 7.77
CA ASN A 73 8.94 6.86 7.50
C ASN A 73 9.20 7.03 6.00
N CYS A 74 8.85 6.03 5.18
CA CYS A 74 9.01 6.13 3.73
C CYS A 74 8.13 7.22 3.12
N ILE A 75 6.87 7.32 3.54
CA ILE A 75 5.93 8.34 3.08
C ILE A 75 6.38 9.73 3.53
N ASP A 76 6.72 9.88 4.80
CA ASP A 76 7.19 11.14 5.38
C ASP A 76 8.46 11.65 4.67
N HIS A 77 9.46 10.78 4.48
CA HIS A 77 10.66 11.12 3.73
C HIS A 77 10.38 11.48 2.27
N LEU A 78 9.44 10.80 1.61
CA LEU A 78 9.07 11.12 0.23
C LEU A 78 8.44 12.52 0.14
N LEU A 79 7.52 12.81 1.06
CA LEU A 79 6.83 14.09 1.12
C LEU A 79 7.78 15.24 1.47
N SER A 80 8.76 15.02 2.36
CA SER A 80 9.74 16.06 2.72
C SER A 80 10.69 16.43 1.57
N MET A 81 10.89 15.56 0.58
CA MET A 81 11.70 15.84 -0.61
C MET A 81 10.98 16.69 -1.66
N ILE A 82 9.65 16.77 -1.60
CA ILE A 82 8.84 17.48 -2.59
C ILE A 82 8.28 18.75 -1.92
N PRO A 83 8.53 19.95 -2.44
CA PRO A 83 7.90 21.15 -1.90
C PRO A 83 6.42 21.14 -2.28
N TYR A 84 5.57 20.58 -1.41
CA TYR A 84 4.12 20.57 -1.57
C TYR A 84 3.47 21.61 -0.65
N GLY A 85 2.33 22.13 -1.08
CA GLY A 85 1.56 23.13 -0.34
C GLY A 85 0.07 22.86 -0.47
N PRO A 86 -0.76 23.61 0.27
CA PRO A 86 -2.20 23.55 0.11
C PRO A 86 -2.58 23.92 -1.32
N VAL A 87 -3.34 23.06 -1.97
CA VAL A 87 -3.97 23.35 -3.26
C VAL A 87 -5.34 23.98 -2.96
N PRO A 88 -5.67 25.14 -3.52
CA PRO A 88 -7.01 25.71 -3.37
C PRO A 88 -8.02 24.77 -4.00
N HIS A 89 -9.09 24.45 -3.26
CA HIS A 89 -10.24 23.71 -3.75
C HIS A 89 -11.43 24.66 -3.73
N GLU A 90 -12.32 24.54 -4.71
CA GLU A 90 -13.62 25.22 -4.63
C GLU A 90 -14.47 24.56 -3.54
N ASP A 91 -15.14 25.37 -2.74
CA ASP A 91 -16.07 24.86 -1.74
C ASP A 91 -17.25 24.17 -2.43
N VAL A 92 -17.46 22.90 -2.12
CA VAL A 92 -18.62 22.16 -2.61
C VAL A 92 -19.81 22.48 -1.72
N ALA A 93 -20.67 23.38 -2.19
CA ALA A 93 -21.97 23.63 -1.58
C ALA A 93 -23.02 22.67 -2.17
N LEU A 94 -23.76 21.98 -1.31
CA LEU A 94 -24.98 21.30 -1.71
C LEU A 94 -26.01 22.37 -2.10
N PRO A 95 -26.49 22.40 -3.36
CA PRO A 95 -27.54 23.33 -3.73
C PRO A 95 -28.82 22.99 -2.97
N GLU A 96 -29.68 23.98 -2.74
CA GLU A 96 -31.00 23.73 -2.20
C GLU A 96 -31.75 22.73 -3.09
N ARG A 97 -32.45 21.80 -2.44
CA ARG A 97 -33.32 20.87 -3.16
C ARG A 97 -34.42 21.66 -3.86
N VAL A 98 -34.49 21.55 -5.18
CA VAL A 98 -35.63 22.06 -5.95
C VAL A 98 -36.86 21.21 -5.61
N PHE A 99 -37.84 21.82 -4.94
CA PHE A 99 -39.13 21.20 -4.68
C PHE A 99 -40.08 21.47 -5.84
N ASN A 100 -40.62 20.41 -6.45
CA ASN A 100 -41.68 20.51 -7.43
C ASN A 100 -43.03 20.23 -6.73
N PRO A 101 -43.90 21.25 -6.52
CA PRO A 101 -45.19 21.07 -5.86
C PRO A 101 -46.16 20.20 -6.67
N ASN A 102 -45.92 20.05 -7.98
CA ASN A 102 -46.75 19.25 -8.88
C ASN A 102 -46.27 17.79 -9.01
N TYR A 103 -45.24 17.40 -8.27
CA TYR A 103 -44.70 16.05 -8.30
C TYR A 103 -45.02 15.32 -6.99
N GLU A 104 -45.92 14.33 -7.08
CA GLU A 104 -46.11 13.34 -6.04
C GLU A 104 -45.35 12.06 -6.40
N ARG A 105 -44.52 11.58 -5.47
CA ARG A 105 -43.82 10.31 -5.64
C ARG A 105 -44.83 9.18 -5.54
N ALA A 106 -45.09 8.51 -6.67
CA ALA A 106 -45.91 7.31 -6.68
C ALA A 106 -45.27 6.20 -5.83
N VAL A 107 -46.11 5.47 -5.09
CA VAL A 107 -45.70 4.21 -4.47
C VAL A 107 -45.48 3.20 -5.58
N LEU A 108 -44.24 2.75 -5.76
CA LEU A 108 -43.92 1.73 -6.76
C LEU A 108 -44.49 0.35 -6.36
N PRO A 109 -44.76 -0.54 -7.32
CA PRO A 109 -45.18 -1.92 -7.05
C PRO A 109 -44.22 -2.67 -6.10
N PRO A 110 -44.71 -3.46 -5.13
CA PRO A 110 -43.89 -4.21 -4.18
C PRO A 110 -42.85 -5.15 -4.82
N GLU A 111 -43.17 -5.69 -6.00
CA GLU A 111 -42.32 -6.58 -6.79
C GLU A 111 -41.05 -5.92 -7.37
N LEU A 112 -41.00 -4.59 -7.40
CA LEU A 112 -39.78 -3.84 -7.74
C LEU A 112 -38.83 -3.71 -6.55
N TYR A 113 -39.28 -4.01 -5.33
CA TYR A 113 -38.45 -3.94 -4.13
C TYR A 113 -37.85 -5.32 -3.83
N VAL A 114 -36.56 -5.34 -3.50
CA VAL A 114 -35.88 -6.54 -3.02
C VAL A 114 -36.54 -6.98 -1.70
N PRO A 115 -36.90 -8.27 -1.54
CA PRO A 115 -37.46 -8.78 -0.30
C PRO A 115 -36.54 -8.49 0.90
N LYS A 116 -37.09 -7.86 1.94
CA LYS A 116 -36.33 -7.61 3.18
C LYS A 116 -36.16 -8.93 3.93
N LYS A 117 -34.91 -9.35 4.11
CA LYS A 117 -34.51 -10.59 4.80
C LYS A 117 -33.93 -10.35 6.20
N TYR A 118 -33.54 -9.12 6.51
CA TYR A 118 -32.97 -8.68 7.78
C TYR A 118 -33.75 -7.48 8.30
#